data_AF-A0A961RI76-F1
#
_entry.id   AF-A0A961RI76-F1
#
_cell.length_a   1.000
_cell.length_b   1.000
_cell.length_c   1.000
_cell.angle_alpha   90.00
_cell.angle_beta   90.00
_cell.angle_gamma   90.00
#
_symmetry.space_group_name_H-M   'P 1'
#
loop_
_entity.id
_entity.type
_entity.pdbx_description
1 polymer ?
#
loop_
_entity_poly.entity_id
_entity_poly.type
_entity_poly.pdbx_seq_one_letter_code
_entity_poly.pdbx_strand_id
1 'polypeptide(L)'
;MQFFPIADWDDAYANADHIPGADRFIRNWPKNAAKFRKTLLKQDRAVLDVAYGKGERNRLDLFYPETEPRGLAVFVHGGYWMR
;
A
#
# COMPACT_ATOMS: atom_id res chain seq x y z
N MET A 1 -4.13 -37.08 11.62
CA MET A 1 -4.14 -35.78 10.93
C MET A 1 -5.51 -35.16 11.14
N GLN A 2 -5.57 -33.97 11.73
CA GLN A 2 -6.83 -33.26 11.96
C GLN A 2 -7.09 -32.41 10.71
N PHE A 3 -8.17 -32.72 9.98
CA PHE A 3 -8.65 -31.89 8.88
C PHE A 3 -9.58 -30.82 9.45
N PHE A 4 -9.29 -29.56 9.16
CA PHE A 4 -10.19 -28.44 9.41
C PHE A 4 -10.82 -28.05 8.07
N PRO A 5 -11.94 -28.69 7.68
CA PRO A 5 -12.62 -28.34 6.44
C PRO A 5 -13.09 -26.88 6.51
N ILE A 6 -12.87 -26.12 5.44
CA ILE A 6 -13.38 -24.76 5.32
C ILE A 6 -14.90 -24.85 5.13
N ALA A 7 -15.65 -24.34 6.09
CA ALA A 7 -17.11 -24.36 6.09
C ALA A 7 -17.72 -23.16 5.34
N ASP A 8 -17.00 -22.03 5.33
CA ASP A 8 -17.41 -20.79 4.68
C ASP A 8 -16.19 -20.18 3.95
N TRP A 9 -16.30 -20.03 2.64
CA TRP A 9 -15.24 -19.47 1.81
C TRP A 9 -15.22 -17.95 1.79
N ASP A 10 -16.34 -17.28 2.08
CA ASP A 10 -16.37 -15.83 2.20
C ASP A 10 -15.61 -15.41 3.47
N ASP A 11 -15.89 -16.09 4.60
CA ASP A 11 -15.19 -15.87 5.87
C ASP A 11 -13.68 -16.21 5.75
N ALA A 12 -13.33 -17.29 5.05
CA ALA A 12 -11.93 -17.70 4.87
C ALA A 12 -11.08 -16.64 4.14
N TYR A 13 -11.68 -15.75 3.34
CA TYR A 13 -11.00 -14.65 2.65
C TYR A 13 -11.24 -13.28 3.32
N ALA A 14 -12.02 -13.22 4.40
CA ALA A 14 -12.34 -12.00 5.13
C ALA A 14 -11.20 -11.56 6.08
N ASN A 15 -10.02 -11.27 5.53
CA ASN A 15 -8.82 -10.91 6.32
C ASN A 15 -9.06 -9.85 7.41
N ALA A 16 -9.91 -8.85 7.14
CA ALA A 16 -10.18 -7.77 8.09
C ALA A 16 -10.98 -8.25 9.32
N ASP A 17 -11.86 -9.23 9.15
CA ASP A 17 -12.72 -9.73 10.22
C ASP A 17 -11.92 -10.59 11.22
N HIS A 18 -10.81 -11.17 10.75
CA HIS A 18 -9.88 -11.98 11.54
C HIS A 18 -8.67 -11.19 12.11
N ILE A 19 -8.63 -9.86 11.93
CA ILE A 19 -7.59 -8.99 12.49
C ILE A 19 -8.21 -8.02 13.50
N PRO A 20 -7.88 -8.12 14.81
CA PRO A 20 -8.38 -7.19 15.81
C PRO A 20 -8.07 -5.73 15.46
N GLY A 21 -9.13 -4.93 15.26
CA GLY A 21 -9.01 -3.51 14.92
C GLY A 21 -8.50 -3.23 13.50
N ALA A 22 -8.71 -4.14 12.55
CA ALA A 22 -8.32 -3.98 11.14
C ALA A 22 -8.77 -2.64 10.53
N ASP A 23 -9.99 -2.23 10.86
CA ASP A 23 -10.64 -0.99 10.47
C ASP A 23 -9.80 0.26 10.80
N ARG A 24 -9.10 0.24 11.94
CA ARG A 24 -8.21 1.33 12.36
C ARG A 24 -7.02 1.49 11.43
N PHE A 25 -6.44 0.40 10.92
CA PHE A 25 -5.31 0.46 10.00
C PHE A 25 -5.73 1.10 8.68
N ILE A 26 -6.82 0.61 8.09
CA ILE A 26 -7.37 1.10 6.82
C ILE A 26 -7.69 2.60 6.89
N ARG A 27 -8.35 3.04 7.97
CA ARG A 27 -8.65 4.47 8.16
C ARG A 27 -7.42 5.35 8.28
N ASN A 28 -6.33 4.84 8.86
CA ASN A 28 -5.14 5.62 9.13
C ASN A 28 -4.17 5.70 7.95
N TRP A 29 -4.19 4.75 7.02
CA TRP A 29 -3.25 4.73 5.89
C TRP A 29 -3.25 6.02 5.06
N PRO A 30 -4.40 6.59 4.62
CA PRO A 30 -4.39 7.80 3.82
C PRO A 30 -3.74 8.98 4.56
N LYS A 31 -4.04 9.13 5.85
CA LYS A 31 -3.47 10.19 6.71
C LYS A 31 -1.94 10.03 6.85
N ASN A 32 -1.49 8.82 7.11
CA ASN A 32 -0.06 8.52 7.29
C ASN A 32 0.71 8.68 5.98
N ALA A 33 0.17 8.19 4.86
CA ALA A 33 0.76 8.34 3.54
C ALA A 33 0.85 9.82 3.12
N ALA A 34 -0.21 10.61 3.36
CA ALA A 34 -0.19 12.04 3.09
C ALA A 34 0.86 12.78 3.94
N LYS A 35 1.02 12.41 5.21
CA LYS A 35 2.08 12.96 6.08
C LYS A 35 3.47 12.62 5.53
N PHE A 36 3.70 11.36 5.17
CA PHE A 36 4.96 10.88 4.60
C PHE A 36 5.33 11.62 3.31
N ARG A 37 4.42 11.69 2.33
CA ARG A 37 4.64 12.44 1.08
C ARG A 37 4.96 13.90 1.33
N LYS A 38 4.21 14.58 2.20
CA LYS A 38 4.46 15.98 2.57
C LYS A 38 5.84 16.18 3.19
N THR A 39 6.29 15.26 4.03
CA THR A 39 7.62 15.34 4.64
C THR A 39 8.72 15.21 3.60
N LEU A 40 8.64 14.24 2.69
CA LEU A 40 9.69 14.05 1.67
C LEU A 40 9.68 15.10 0.58
N LEU A 41 8.51 15.63 0.19
CA LEU A 41 8.41 16.76 -0.72
C LEU A 41 9.14 17.99 -0.17
N LYS A 42 9.01 18.27 1.14
CA LYS A 42 9.72 19.38 1.79
C LYS A 42 11.24 19.20 1.84
N GLN A 43 11.72 17.99 1.60
CA GLN A 43 13.14 17.64 1.58
C GLN A 43 13.64 17.45 0.15
N ASP A 44 12.84 17.76 -0.88
CA ASP A 44 13.13 17.50 -2.30
C ASP A 44 13.44 16.02 -2.60
N ARG A 45 12.87 15.10 -1.81
CA ARG A 45 13.11 13.65 -1.87
C ARG A 45 11.90 12.86 -2.35
N ALA A 46 10.94 13.51 -3.00
CA ALA A 46 9.78 12.85 -3.58
C ALA A 46 9.42 13.43 -4.94
N VAL A 47 9.13 12.55 -5.89
CA VAL A 47 8.49 12.88 -7.17
C VAL A 47 7.19 12.08 -7.22
N LEU A 48 6.06 12.77 -7.20
CA LEU A 48 4.74 12.13 -7.13
C LEU A 48 4.10 12.05 -8.52
N ASP A 49 3.14 11.13 -8.66
CA ASP A 49 2.27 11.02 -9.84
C ASP A 49 3.02 10.84 -11.17
N VAL A 50 4.14 10.12 -11.16
CA VAL A 50 4.91 9.79 -12.38
C VAL A 50 4.10 8.83 -13.25
N ALA A 51 3.80 9.25 -14.48
CA ALA A 51 3.09 8.40 -15.44
C ALA A 51 4.02 7.33 -16.04
N TYR A 52 3.59 6.06 -16.02
CA TYR A 52 4.30 4.94 -16.67
C TYR A 52 3.51 4.30 -17.82
N GLY A 53 2.31 4.82 -18.11
CA GLY A 53 1.48 4.36 -19.21
C GLY A 53 0.26 5.25 -19.43
N LYS A 54 -0.56 4.90 -20.44
CA LYS A 54 -1.68 5.74 -20.89
C LYS A 54 -2.88 5.75 -19.92
N GLY A 55 -3.03 4.73 -19.08
CA GLY A 55 -4.14 4.65 -18.13
C GLY A 55 -4.05 5.72 -17.04
N GLU A 56 -5.21 6.18 -16.56
CA GLU A 56 -5.27 7.20 -15.50
C GLU A 56 -4.57 6.73 -14.21
N ARG A 57 -4.72 5.44 -13.87
CA ARG A 57 -4.09 4.82 -12.69
C ARG A 57 -2.68 4.30 -12.93
N ASN A 58 -2.13 4.48 -14.13
CA ASN A 58 -0.75 4.10 -14.42
C ASN A 58 0.20 5.19 -13.89
N ARG A 59 0.21 5.32 -12.56
CA ARG A 59 0.96 6.30 -11.78
C ARG A 59 1.78 5.61 -10.71
N LEU A 60 2.93 6.17 -10.39
CA LEU A 60 3.74 5.78 -9.25
C LEU A 60 4.34 7.01 -8.58
N ASP A 61 4.71 6.87 -7.32
CA ASP A 61 5.50 7.84 -6.58
C ASP A 61 6.94 7.32 -6.47
N LEU A 62 7.93 8.19 -6.66
CA LEU A 62 9.35 7.91 -6.40
C LEU A 62 9.79 8.65 -5.13
N PHE A 63 10.42 7.90 -4.23
CA PHE A 63 10.96 8.43 -2.97
C PHE A 63 12.46 8.17 -2.91
N TYR A 64 13.24 9.20 -2.63
CA TYR A 64 14.70 9.13 -2.61
C TYR A 64 15.26 9.01 -1.18
N PRO A 65 16.34 8.24 -0.97
CA PRO A 65 17.13 8.33 0.25
C PRO A 65 17.81 9.71 0.38
N GLU A 66 18.42 9.99 1.54
CA GLU A 66 19.22 11.22 1.75
C GLU A 66 20.58 11.13 1.04
N THR A 67 21.00 9.91 0.74
CA THR A 67 22.28 9.58 0.12
C THR A 67 22.06 9.12 -1.31
N GLU A 68 23.15 8.87 -2.04
CA GLU A 68 23.09 8.30 -3.38
C GLU A 68 22.32 6.96 -3.38
N PRO A 69 21.27 6.81 -4.22
CA PRO A 69 20.54 5.55 -4.33
C PRO A 69 21.47 4.40 -4.76
N ARG A 70 21.48 3.31 -3.98
CA ARG A 70 22.26 2.09 -4.30
C ARG A 70 21.49 1.09 -5.17
N GLY A 71 20.22 1.37 -5.43
CA GLY A 71 19.28 0.50 -6.13
C GLY A 71 17.85 0.98 -5.96
N LEU A 72 16.91 0.21 -6.51
CA LEU A 72 15.47 0.52 -6.49
C LEU A 72 14.70 -0.56 -5.73
N ALA A 73 13.95 -0.16 -4.71
CA ALA A 73 12.94 -0.99 -4.08
C ALA A 73 11.57 -0.61 -4.66
N VAL A 74 10.81 -1.61 -5.13
CA VAL A 74 9.47 -1.41 -5.67
C VAL A 74 8.44 -2.01 -4.70
N PHE A 75 7.47 -1.20 -4.31
CA PHE A 75 6.35 -1.63 -3.49
C PHE A 75 5.06 -1.60 -4.32
N VAL A 76 4.35 -2.73 -4.37
CA VAL A 76 3.05 -2.86 -5.05
C VAL A 76 1.99 -3.15 -3.99
N HIS A 77 0.96 -2.31 -3.93
CA HIS A 77 -0.07 -2.44 -2.90
C HIS A 77 -1.07 -3.58 -3.21
N GLY A 78 -1.64 -4.17 -2.15
CA GLY A 78 -2.72 -5.14 -2.25
C GLY A 78 -4.11 -4.48 -2.32
N GLY A 79 -5.12 -5.18 -1.80
CA GLY A 79 -6.51 -4.70 -1.78
C GLY A 79 -7.45 -5.50 -2.69
N TYR A 80 -7.18 -6.80 -2.87
CA TYR A 80 -8.00 -7.72 -3.66
C TYR A 80 -8.22 -7.33 -5.13
N TRP A 81 -7.42 -6.39 -5.68
CA TRP A 81 -7.65 -5.77 -6.99
C TRP A 81 -9.07 -5.17 -7.14
N MET A 82 -9.71 -4.91 -6.01
CA MET A 82 -11.01 -4.27 -5.95
C MET A 82 -10.76 -2.82 -5.55
N ARG A 83 -11.27 -1.88 -6.36
CA ARG A 83 -11.19 -0.41 -6.20
C ARG A 83 -9.96 0.28 -6.80
#